data_AF-F4S6C6-F1
#
_entry.id   AF-F4S6C6-F1
#
_cell.length_a   1.000
_cell.length_b   1.000
_cell.length_c   1.000
_cell.angle_alpha   90.00
_cell.angle_beta   90.00
_cell.angle_gamma   90.00
#
_symmetry.space_group_name_H-M   'P 1'
#
loop_
_entity.id
_entity.type
_entity.pdbx_description
1 polymer ?
#
loop_
_entity_poly.entity_id
_entity_poly.type
_entity_poly.pdbx_seq_one_letter_code
_entity_poly.pdbx_strand_id
1 'polypeptide(L)'
;MLTSYALFPVVHMNRKRQEAIKRLAEAEQVLNEIAAVNRAHNHSFFENKWNEQRTRQLDVMTETQNEKRERLKVMLGLEEELIQARDRLKAIQVKRRRARTQADNVQLMSLPDTVANIEEQIEAMATALGGAEFSDLAGATQNQTNALLTLSLAREYLYEAKVGLVEARLRRHRQSGARLQQYLAKHLGDKTKNVRVKYSTYLRKVEKYALDFPDAVQPALPELGDVMAMTMDDPFWSRGKVEPAVGVEADITRLGIENFLSRRSAGEELRRIGREARQMTAWSNMYWARVVALGRKVNEAVGVVRNRLKSLYNIVKRQACKLWKEWGRDLPQQIQETATYIEGQTDQDVTLKEEFGRVTAWADQEWKALAGKPIIQAEEPDDYEQAEDLHYENLYDMNGEML
;
A
#
# COMPACT_ATOMS: atom_id res chain seq x y z
N MET A 1 8.33 8.28 15.60
CA MET A 1 8.32 7.61 14.28
C MET A 1 8.58 6.08 14.31
N LEU A 2 8.62 5.39 15.47
CA LEU A 2 8.97 3.95 15.55
C LEU A 2 7.96 3.06 16.29
N THR A 3 6.74 3.55 16.58
CA THR A 3 5.71 2.77 17.27
C THR A 3 4.71 2.07 16.34
N SER A 4 4.77 2.30 15.02
CA SER A 4 3.85 1.70 14.03
C SER A 4 4.44 0.48 13.29
N TYR A 5 5.76 0.26 13.36
CA TYR A 5 6.43 -0.81 12.58
C TYR A 5 6.59 -2.15 13.30
N ALA A 6 6.29 -2.23 14.61
CA ALA A 6 6.62 -3.41 15.43
C ALA A 6 5.63 -4.59 15.33
N LEU A 7 4.67 -4.55 14.41
CA LEU A 7 3.64 -5.58 14.23
C LEU A 7 3.51 -6.08 12.78
N PHE A 8 4.58 -5.98 11.97
CA PHE A 8 4.65 -6.79 10.75
C PHE A 8 4.99 -8.23 11.16
N PRO A 9 4.15 -9.25 10.82
CA PRO A 9 4.47 -10.62 11.15
C PRO A 9 5.72 -11.05 10.38
N VAL A 10 6.74 -11.57 11.06
CA VAL A 10 7.94 -12.14 10.41
C VAL A 10 7.57 -13.22 9.38
N VAL A 11 6.43 -13.88 9.58
CA VAL A 11 5.79 -14.79 8.61
C VAL A 11 5.57 -14.13 7.22
N HIS A 12 5.20 -12.85 7.18
CA HIS A 12 5.04 -12.11 5.91
C HIS A 12 6.39 -11.84 5.24
N MET A 13 7.44 -11.64 6.03
CA MET A 13 8.82 -11.50 5.53
C MET A 13 9.35 -12.83 4.97
N ASN A 14 9.06 -13.97 5.63
CA ASN A 14 9.36 -15.31 5.11
C ASN A 14 8.74 -15.54 3.73
N ARG A 15 7.44 -15.25 3.57
CA ARG A 15 6.75 -15.45 2.28
C ARG A 15 7.32 -14.52 1.19
N LYS A 16 7.50 -13.24 1.50
CA LYS A 16 8.07 -12.27 0.56
C LYS A 16 9.48 -12.66 0.10
N ARG A 17 10.31 -13.15 1.03
CA ARG A 17 11.63 -13.67 0.69
C ARG A 17 11.54 -14.84 -0.28
N GLN A 18 10.68 -15.83 -0.02
CA GLN A 18 10.51 -16.99 -0.92
C GLN A 18 10.01 -16.55 -2.31
N GLU A 19 9.05 -15.63 -2.38
CA GLU A 19 8.56 -15.04 -3.63
C GLU A 19 9.68 -14.29 -4.38
N ALA A 20 10.53 -13.54 -3.67
CA ALA A 20 11.66 -12.82 -4.26
C ALA A 20 12.78 -13.77 -4.74
N ILE A 21 13.10 -14.83 -3.99
CA ILE A 21 14.05 -15.87 -4.41
C ILE A 21 13.55 -16.54 -5.69
N LYS A 22 12.27 -16.93 -5.72
CA LYS A 22 11.67 -17.57 -6.89
C LYS A 22 11.74 -16.67 -8.12
N ARG A 23 11.32 -15.39 -7.99
CA ARG A 23 11.40 -14.41 -9.09
C ARG A 23 12.84 -14.17 -9.55
N LEU A 24 13.79 -14.13 -8.62
CA LEU A 24 15.21 -13.97 -8.96
C LEU A 24 15.71 -15.18 -9.77
N ALA A 25 15.39 -16.40 -9.35
CA ALA A 25 15.78 -17.62 -10.05
C ALA A 25 15.14 -17.73 -11.45
N GLU A 26 13.84 -17.44 -11.57
CA GLU A 26 13.12 -17.43 -12.85
C GLU A 26 13.71 -16.39 -13.81
N ALA A 27 13.97 -15.18 -13.32
CA ALA A 27 14.56 -14.12 -14.13
C ALA A 27 16.01 -14.45 -14.56
N GLU A 28 16.81 -15.03 -13.67
CA GLU A 28 18.16 -15.48 -14.00
C GLU A 28 18.17 -16.61 -15.03
N GLN A 29 17.24 -17.56 -14.92
CA GLN A 29 17.10 -18.63 -15.91
C GLN A 29 16.82 -18.06 -17.30
N VAL A 30 15.81 -17.19 -17.44
CA VAL A 30 15.44 -16.61 -18.73
C VAL A 30 16.57 -15.77 -19.32
N LEU A 31 17.26 -14.97 -18.50
CA LEU A 31 18.42 -14.19 -18.97
C LEU A 31 19.58 -15.08 -19.43
N ASN A 32 19.81 -16.21 -18.74
CA ASN A 32 20.84 -17.18 -19.15
C ASN A 32 20.47 -17.89 -20.45
N GLU A 33 19.19 -18.23 -20.66
CA GLU A 33 18.69 -18.80 -21.91
C GLU A 33 18.88 -17.83 -23.08
N ILE A 34 18.55 -16.54 -22.89
CA ILE A 34 18.77 -15.51 -23.91
C ILE A 34 20.28 -15.33 -24.21
N ALA A 35 21.12 -15.28 -23.17
CA ALA A 35 22.57 -15.16 -23.32
C ALA A 35 23.23 -16.40 -23.97
N ALA A 36 22.63 -17.59 -23.82
CA ALA A 36 23.08 -18.81 -24.47
C ALA A 36 22.84 -18.80 -25.97
N VAL A 37 21.73 -18.20 -26.42
CA VAL A 37 21.40 -18.04 -27.84
C VAL A 37 22.25 -16.94 -28.48
N ASN A 38 22.50 -15.84 -27.76
CA ASN A 38 23.37 -14.78 -28.24
C ASN A 38 24.19 -14.16 -27.09
N ARG A 39 25.50 -14.38 -27.12
CA ARG A 39 26.44 -13.90 -26.09
C ARG A 39 26.50 -12.36 -26.01
N ALA A 40 26.06 -11.63 -27.03
CA ALA A 40 25.97 -10.18 -27.01
C ALA A 40 24.83 -9.65 -26.13
N HIS A 41 23.77 -10.44 -25.92
CA HIS A 41 22.62 -10.11 -25.06
C HIS A 41 22.91 -10.41 -23.58
N ASN A 42 23.99 -9.83 -23.08
CA ASN A 42 24.40 -9.98 -21.68
C ASN A 42 23.71 -8.95 -20.76
N HIS A 43 23.98 -9.03 -19.46
CA HIS A 43 23.40 -8.11 -18.47
C HIS A 43 23.60 -6.63 -18.81
N SER A 44 24.80 -6.24 -19.25
CA SER A 44 25.11 -4.86 -19.63
C SER A 44 24.32 -4.38 -20.85
N PHE A 45 24.00 -5.29 -21.79
CA PHE A 45 23.17 -4.96 -22.95
C PHE A 45 21.76 -4.56 -22.53
N PHE A 46 21.08 -5.36 -21.69
CA PHE A 46 19.73 -5.05 -21.23
C PHE A 46 19.68 -3.84 -20.30
N GLU A 47 20.72 -3.65 -19.48
CA GLU A 47 20.87 -2.43 -18.68
C GLU A 47 20.98 -1.18 -19.56
N ASN A 48 21.80 -1.22 -20.61
CA ASN A 48 21.93 -0.11 -21.56
C ASN A 48 20.64 0.11 -22.34
N LYS A 49 19.95 -0.94 -22.79
CA LYS A 49 18.66 -0.81 -23.49
C LYS A 49 17.57 -0.25 -22.59
N TRP A 50 17.52 -0.67 -21.33
CA TRP A 50 16.64 -0.07 -20.33
C TRP A 50 16.98 1.40 -20.07
N ASN A 51 18.27 1.74 -19.94
CA ASN A 51 18.68 3.13 -19.75
C ASN A 51 18.38 3.99 -20.97
N GLU A 52 18.62 3.51 -22.20
CA GLU A 52 18.20 4.19 -23.43
C GLU A 52 16.68 4.41 -23.46
N GLN A 53 15.89 3.40 -23.10
CA GLN A 53 14.43 3.50 -23.01
C GLN A 53 14.02 4.52 -21.93
N ARG A 54 14.65 4.49 -20.76
CA ARG A 54 14.39 5.40 -19.64
C ARG A 54 14.80 6.83 -19.97
N THR A 55 15.95 7.05 -20.60
CA THR A 55 16.42 8.37 -21.01
C THR A 55 15.50 8.93 -22.09
N ARG A 56 15.06 8.13 -23.06
CA ARG A 56 14.02 8.56 -24.02
C ARG A 56 12.68 8.85 -23.35
N GLN A 57 12.32 8.13 -22.28
CA GLN A 57 11.12 8.42 -21.49
C GLN A 57 11.26 9.71 -20.68
N LEU A 58 12.45 10.02 -20.17
CA LEU A 58 12.77 11.22 -19.40
C LEU A 58 12.97 12.47 -20.29
N ASP A 59 13.64 12.34 -21.43
CA ASP A 59 13.83 13.40 -22.43
C ASP A 59 12.51 13.84 -23.07
N VAL A 60 11.51 12.95 -23.11
CA VAL A 60 10.15 13.28 -23.55
C VAL A 60 9.33 13.96 -22.44
N MET A 61 9.85 14.10 -21.22
CA MET A 61 9.23 14.87 -20.13
C MET A 61 10.13 16.08 -19.78
N THR A 62 10.04 17.15 -20.57
CA THR A 62 10.61 18.45 -20.18
C THR A 62 10.09 18.87 -18.80
N GLU A 63 10.87 19.63 -18.02
CA GLU A 63 10.47 20.13 -16.69
C GLU A 63 9.10 20.83 -16.73
N THR A 64 8.83 21.56 -17.81
CA THR A 64 7.52 22.17 -18.12
C THR A 64 6.38 21.17 -18.30
N GLN A 65 6.63 19.98 -18.86
CA GLN A 65 5.63 18.92 -18.98
C GLN A 65 5.40 18.18 -17.65
N ASN A 66 6.42 18.08 -16.80
CA ASN A 66 6.28 17.56 -15.43
C ASN A 66 5.39 18.49 -14.60
N GLU A 67 5.68 19.79 -14.59
CA GLU A 67 4.84 20.77 -13.90
C GLU A 67 3.41 20.77 -14.45
N LYS A 68 3.25 20.70 -15.77
CA LYS A 68 1.93 20.57 -16.40
C LYS A 68 1.20 19.30 -15.97
N ARG A 69 1.91 18.17 -15.88
CA ARG A 69 1.35 16.89 -15.40
C ARG A 69 0.91 17.00 -13.94
N GLU A 70 1.72 17.59 -13.07
CA GLU A 70 1.36 17.78 -11.66
C GLU A 70 0.17 18.74 -11.50
N ARG A 71 0.11 19.84 -12.26
CA ARG A 71 -1.05 20.74 -12.28
C ARG A 71 -2.33 20.02 -12.76
N LEU A 72 -2.24 19.19 -13.79
CA LEU A 72 -3.38 18.38 -14.26
C LEU A 72 -3.83 17.32 -13.24
N LYS A 73 -2.92 16.73 -12.49
CA LYS A 73 -3.25 15.83 -11.37
C LYS A 73 -4.08 16.53 -10.30
N VAL A 74 -3.64 17.72 -9.88
CA VAL A 74 -4.36 18.51 -8.87
C VAL A 74 -5.74 18.91 -9.36
N MET A 75 -5.86 19.39 -10.60
CA MET A 75 -7.15 19.71 -11.21
C MET A 75 -8.11 18.51 -11.22
N LEU A 76 -7.62 17.32 -11.57
CA LEU A 76 -8.44 16.11 -11.60
C LEU A 76 -8.93 15.70 -10.20
N GLY A 77 -8.10 15.92 -9.17
CA GLY A 77 -8.51 15.75 -7.77
C GLY A 77 -9.61 16.74 -7.35
N LEU A 78 -9.45 18.02 -7.69
CA LEU A 78 -10.45 19.05 -7.38
C LEU A 78 -11.80 18.78 -8.08
N GLU A 79 -11.79 18.36 -9.34
CA GLU A 79 -13.02 17.98 -10.05
C GLU A 79 -13.73 16.80 -9.38
N GLU A 80 -12.98 15.78 -8.94
CA GLU A 80 -13.55 14.66 -8.19
C GLU A 80 -14.17 15.12 -6.86
N GLU A 81 -13.51 16.01 -6.14
CA GLU A 81 -14.01 16.60 -4.88
C GLU A 81 -15.25 17.45 -5.11
N LEU A 82 -15.28 18.27 -6.16
CA LEU A 82 -16.43 19.09 -6.54
C LEU A 82 -17.67 18.23 -6.76
N ILE A 83 -17.51 17.14 -7.50
CA ILE A 83 -18.62 16.22 -7.82
C ILE A 83 -19.10 15.55 -6.54
N GLN A 84 -18.19 15.08 -5.69
CA GLN A 84 -18.57 14.50 -4.40
C GLN A 84 -19.30 15.51 -3.50
N ALA A 85 -18.86 16.76 -3.45
CA ALA A 85 -19.51 17.82 -2.67
C ALA A 85 -20.93 18.12 -3.20
N ARG A 86 -21.10 18.22 -4.52
CA ARG A 86 -22.40 18.41 -5.18
C ARG A 86 -23.34 17.22 -4.95
N ASP A 87 -22.84 15.98 -5.02
CA ASP A 87 -23.65 14.78 -4.78
C ASP A 87 -24.10 14.68 -3.31
N ARG A 88 -23.22 15.03 -2.36
CA ARG A 88 -23.59 15.12 -0.94
C ARG A 88 -24.66 16.18 -0.69
N LEU A 89 -24.52 17.35 -1.31
CA LEU A 89 -25.50 18.43 -1.21
C LEU A 89 -26.87 18.00 -1.78
N LYS A 90 -26.89 17.36 -2.96
CA LYS A 90 -28.11 16.79 -3.53
C LYS A 90 -28.73 15.73 -2.62
N ALA A 91 -27.93 14.83 -2.05
CA ALA A 91 -28.42 13.79 -1.16
C ALA A 91 -29.11 14.37 0.10
N ILE A 92 -28.54 15.43 0.69
CA ILE A 92 -29.15 16.12 1.85
C ILE A 92 -30.42 16.89 1.42
N GLN A 93 -30.41 17.51 0.25
CA GLN A 93 -31.57 18.23 -0.27
C GLN A 93 -32.78 17.31 -0.51
N VAL A 94 -32.55 16.10 -1.02
CA VAL A 94 -33.59 15.09 -1.26
C VAL A 94 -34.20 14.56 0.05
N LYS A 95 -33.45 14.53 1.16
CA LYS A 95 -33.99 14.16 2.48
C LYS A 95 -35.12 15.13 2.87
N ARG A 96 -36.26 14.58 3.30
CA ARG A 96 -37.36 15.36 3.91
C ARG A 96 -36.81 16.14 5.10
N ARG A 97 -37.23 17.42 5.26
CA ARG A 97 -36.73 18.30 6.33
C ARG A 97 -36.80 17.67 7.73
N ARG A 98 -37.84 16.88 8.01
CA ARG A 98 -38.05 16.19 9.30
C ARG A 98 -37.12 14.99 9.54
N ALA A 99 -36.49 14.45 8.50
CA ALA A 99 -35.55 13.33 8.57
C ALA A 99 -34.08 13.78 8.53
N ARG A 100 -33.83 15.10 8.54
CA ARG A 100 -32.47 15.66 8.54
C ARG A 100 -31.91 15.69 9.97
N THR A 101 -30.69 15.22 10.11
CA THR A 101 -29.93 15.30 11.36
C THR A 101 -29.33 16.70 11.55
N GLN A 102 -28.86 17.00 12.75
CA GLN A 102 -28.12 18.24 13.01
C GLN A 102 -26.85 18.33 12.14
N ALA A 103 -26.18 17.19 11.91
CA ALA A 103 -25.02 17.13 11.02
C ALA A 103 -25.38 17.45 9.56
N ASP A 104 -26.54 16.97 9.07
CA ASP A 104 -27.04 17.31 7.74
C ASP A 104 -27.30 18.82 7.60
N ASN A 105 -27.85 19.47 8.64
CA ASN A 105 -28.10 20.92 8.63
C ASN A 105 -26.81 21.73 8.63
N VAL A 106 -25.81 21.33 9.41
CA VAL A 106 -24.47 21.96 9.40
C VAL A 106 -23.82 21.83 8.03
N GLN A 107 -23.88 20.64 7.42
CA GLN A 107 -23.35 20.42 6.08
C GLN A 107 -24.11 21.22 5.00
N LEU A 108 -25.42 21.40 5.14
CA LEU A 108 -26.20 22.20 4.19
C LEU A 108 -25.81 23.70 4.20
N MET A 109 -25.28 24.18 5.32
CA MET A 109 -24.75 25.55 5.44
C MET A 109 -23.33 25.68 4.90
N SER A 110 -22.45 24.68 5.12
CA SER A 110 -21.04 24.78 4.74
C SER A 110 -20.70 24.24 3.34
N LEU A 111 -21.46 23.26 2.82
CA LEU A 111 -21.20 22.66 1.52
C LEU A 111 -21.26 23.65 0.35
N PRO A 112 -22.21 24.62 0.30
CA PRO A 112 -22.22 25.63 -0.76
C PRO A 112 -20.91 26.42 -0.84
N ASP A 113 -20.36 26.84 0.30
CA ASP A 113 -19.08 27.57 0.35
C ASP A 113 -17.91 26.69 -0.09
N THR A 114 -17.91 25.40 0.29
CA THR A 114 -16.88 24.46 -0.20
C THR A 114 -16.97 24.22 -1.71
N VAL A 115 -18.18 24.18 -2.27
CA VAL A 115 -18.39 24.03 -3.72
C VAL A 115 -17.86 25.26 -4.45
N ALA A 116 -18.20 26.47 -3.99
CA ALA A 116 -17.71 27.71 -4.57
C ALA A 116 -16.18 27.82 -4.52
N ASN A 117 -15.56 27.44 -3.39
CA ASN A 117 -14.10 27.45 -3.24
C ASN A 117 -13.41 26.44 -4.19
N ILE A 118 -13.96 25.23 -4.33
CA ILE A 118 -13.40 24.24 -5.25
C ILE A 118 -13.56 24.71 -6.71
N GLU A 119 -14.69 25.32 -7.07
CA GLU A 119 -14.92 25.92 -8.40
C GLU A 119 -13.91 27.03 -8.71
N GLU A 120 -13.67 27.94 -7.75
CA GLU A 120 -12.66 29.01 -7.87
C GLU A 120 -11.24 28.45 -8.07
N GLN A 121 -10.88 27.40 -7.32
CA GLN A 121 -9.57 26.75 -7.48
C GLN A 121 -9.43 26.05 -8.84
N ILE A 122 -10.48 25.42 -9.35
CA ILE A 122 -10.50 24.81 -10.68
C ILE A 122 -10.32 25.90 -11.76
N GLU A 123 -11.01 27.03 -11.64
CA GLU A 123 -10.93 28.15 -12.58
C GLU A 123 -9.54 28.80 -12.56
N ALA A 124 -8.97 29.00 -11.37
CA ALA A 124 -7.61 29.51 -11.20
C ALA A 124 -6.56 28.59 -11.82
N MET A 125 -6.68 27.26 -11.61
CA MET A 125 -5.77 26.28 -12.22
C MET A 125 -5.96 26.16 -13.74
N ALA A 126 -7.20 26.23 -14.24
CA ALA A 126 -7.48 26.25 -15.67
C ALA A 126 -6.87 27.47 -16.34
N THR A 127 -6.96 28.65 -15.70
CA THR A 127 -6.33 29.89 -16.16
C THR A 127 -4.80 29.78 -16.15
N ALA A 128 -4.20 29.21 -15.10
CA ALA A 128 -2.76 28.99 -15.03
C ALA A 128 -2.23 27.98 -16.05
N LEU A 129 -3.06 27.01 -16.47
CA LEU A 129 -2.74 26.05 -17.53
C LEU A 129 -2.91 26.61 -18.95
N GLY A 130 -3.67 27.70 -19.10
CA GLY A 130 -3.89 28.46 -20.35
C GLY A 130 -3.21 29.83 -20.40
N GLY A 131 -2.35 30.16 -19.42
CA GLY A 131 -1.62 31.42 -19.35
C GLY A 131 -0.53 31.54 -20.42
N ALA A 132 -0.07 32.78 -20.66
CA ALA A 132 0.87 33.14 -21.74
C ALA A 132 2.13 32.24 -21.84
N GLU A 133 2.67 31.79 -20.70
CA GLU A 133 3.84 30.89 -20.64
C GLU A 133 3.62 29.52 -21.31
N PHE A 134 2.36 29.10 -21.48
CA PHE A 134 1.98 27.85 -22.12
C PHE A 134 1.24 28.04 -23.45
N SER A 135 0.79 29.27 -23.74
CA SER A 135 0.20 29.66 -25.02
C SER A 135 1.22 29.70 -26.16
N ASP A 136 2.48 30.04 -25.87
CA ASP A 136 3.55 30.11 -26.90
C ASP A 136 4.01 28.74 -27.43
N LEU A 137 3.75 27.66 -26.67
CA LEU A 137 3.91 26.26 -27.11
C LEU A 137 2.64 25.69 -27.74
N ALA A 138 1.53 26.42 -27.69
CA ALA A 138 0.17 25.96 -27.96
C ALA A 138 -0.53 26.91 -28.94
N GLY A 139 -0.15 26.83 -30.21
CA GLY A 139 -0.93 27.41 -31.28
C GLY A 139 -2.30 26.74 -31.39
N ALA A 140 -3.32 27.42 -30.84
CA ALA A 140 -4.76 27.30 -31.08
C ALA A 140 -5.47 25.98 -30.71
N THR A 141 -6.63 26.15 -30.03
CA THR A 141 -7.63 25.14 -29.60
C THR A 141 -7.20 24.22 -28.46
N GLN A 142 -8.04 24.13 -27.41
CA GLN A 142 -7.92 23.24 -26.24
C GLN A 142 -7.13 21.96 -26.57
N ASN A 143 -5.84 21.92 -26.19
CA ASN A 143 -4.90 20.98 -26.80
C ASN A 143 -5.33 19.52 -26.55
N GLN A 144 -5.58 18.76 -27.62
CA GLN A 144 -5.79 17.31 -27.60
C GLN A 144 -4.74 16.57 -26.76
N THR A 145 -3.51 17.08 -26.72
CA THR A 145 -2.42 16.58 -25.88
C THR A 145 -2.70 16.69 -24.38
N ASN A 146 -3.32 17.78 -23.90
CA ASN A 146 -3.73 17.93 -22.51
C ASN A 146 -4.87 16.97 -22.17
N ALA A 147 -5.81 16.77 -23.09
CA ALA A 147 -6.90 15.84 -22.91
C ALA A 147 -6.39 14.38 -22.84
N LEU A 148 -5.45 14.00 -23.71
CA LEU A 148 -4.76 12.70 -23.66
C LEU A 148 -3.93 12.51 -22.38
N LEU A 149 -3.23 13.55 -21.92
CA LEU A 149 -2.50 13.52 -20.65
C LEU A 149 -3.47 13.33 -19.47
N THR A 150 -4.58 14.06 -19.45
CA THR A 150 -5.62 13.94 -18.42
C THR A 150 -6.25 12.55 -18.40
N LEU A 151 -6.52 11.98 -19.57
CA LEU A 151 -6.99 10.59 -19.73
C LEU A 151 -5.97 9.58 -19.17
N SER A 152 -4.68 9.80 -19.45
CA SER A 152 -3.62 8.93 -18.95
C SER A 152 -3.50 8.97 -17.42
N LEU A 153 -3.69 10.15 -16.81
CA LEU A 153 -3.71 10.34 -15.37
C LEU A 153 -4.95 9.71 -14.72
N ALA A 154 -6.12 9.89 -15.33
CA ALA A 154 -7.35 9.25 -14.85
C ALA A 154 -7.24 7.71 -14.88
N ARG A 155 -6.60 7.16 -15.91
CA ARG A 155 -6.31 5.72 -16.01
C ARG A 155 -5.30 5.26 -14.95
N GLU A 156 -4.25 6.04 -14.68
CA GLU A 156 -3.28 5.80 -13.60
C GLU A 156 -3.98 5.72 -12.23
N TYR A 157 -4.89 6.65 -11.92
CA TYR A 157 -5.63 6.61 -10.67
C TYR A 157 -6.60 5.43 -10.57
N LEU A 158 -7.21 5.02 -11.69
CA LEU A 158 -8.02 3.82 -11.75
C LEU A 158 -7.19 2.56 -11.45
N TYR A 159 -5.98 2.48 -12.02
CA TYR A 159 -5.03 1.41 -11.74
C TYR A 159 -4.65 1.35 -10.26
N GLU A 160 -4.24 2.47 -9.66
CA GLU A 160 -3.88 2.55 -8.25
C GLU A 160 -5.05 2.13 -7.32
N ALA A 161 -6.27 2.56 -7.63
CA ALA A 161 -7.46 2.16 -6.89
C ALA A 161 -7.71 0.65 -6.99
N LYS A 162 -7.52 0.08 -8.19
CA LYS A 162 -7.70 -1.35 -8.48
C LYS A 162 -6.64 -2.20 -7.77
N VAL A 163 -5.38 -1.76 -7.74
CA VAL A 163 -4.32 -2.37 -6.91
C VAL A 163 -4.72 -2.36 -5.44
N GLY A 164 -5.17 -1.22 -4.91
CA GLY A 164 -5.63 -1.10 -3.52
C GLY A 164 -6.80 -2.04 -3.18
N LEU A 165 -7.70 -2.30 -4.12
CA LEU A 165 -8.79 -3.28 -3.96
C LEU A 165 -8.27 -4.72 -3.93
N VAL A 166 -7.37 -5.09 -4.84
CA VAL A 166 -6.78 -6.44 -4.89
C VAL A 166 -5.97 -6.72 -3.62
N GLU A 167 -5.19 -5.75 -3.13
CA GLU A 167 -4.49 -5.86 -1.85
C GLU A 167 -5.46 -6.05 -0.67
N ALA A 168 -6.57 -5.32 -0.64
CA ALA A 168 -7.58 -5.43 0.42
C ALA A 168 -8.25 -6.83 0.42
N ARG A 169 -8.56 -7.38 -0.78
CA ARG A 169 -9.07 -8.76 -0.92
C ARG A 169 -8.06 -9.77 -0.37
N LEU A 170 -6.80 -9.64 -0.76
CA LEU A 170 -5.71 -10.51 -0.28
C LEU A 170 -5.52 -10.43 1.24
N ARG A 171 -5.65 -9.25 1.85
CA ARG A 171 -5.56 -9.08 3.31
C ARG A 171 -6.72 -9.76 4.05
N ARG A 172 -7.95 -9.68 3.53
CA ARG A 172 -9.13 -10.36 4.10
C ARG A 172 -8.99 -11.88 4.07
N HIS A 173 -8.52 -12.46 2.97
CA HIS A 173 -8.33 -13.91 2.85
C HIS A 173 -7.26 -14.48 3.80
N ARG A 174 -6.33 -13.64 4.28
CA ARG A 174 -5.18 -14.08 5.09
C ARG A 174 -5.41 -13.99 6.61
N GLN A 175 -6.52 -13.40 7.08
CA GLN A 175 -6.71 -13.07 8.49
C GLN A 175 -8.03 -13.65 9.05
N SER A 176 -7.90 -14.52 10.06
CA SER A 176 -9.01 -15.23 10.70
C SER A 176 -9.22 -14.71 12.13
N GLY A 177 -10.09 -13.72 12.28
CA GLY A 177 -10.52 -13.20 13.60
C GLY A 177 -11.72 -12.27 13.46
N ALA A 178 -12.79 -12.51 14.22
CA ALA A 178 -14.12 -11.91 14.00
C ALA A 178 -14.11 -10.36 13.99
N ARG A 179 -13.47 -9.72 14.96
CA ARG A 179 -13.38 -8.24 15.04
C ARG A 179 -12.52 -7.62 13.93
N LEU A 180 -11.48 -8.34 13.50
CA LEU A 180 -10.59 -7.90 12.41
C LEU A 180 -11.27 -8.11 11.05
N GLN A 181 -12.12 -9.12 10.91
CA GLN A 181 -12.91 -9.36 9.70
C GLN A 181 -13.93 -8.25 9.44
N GLN A 182 -14.58 -7.70 10.48
CA GLN A 182 -15.47 -6.54 10.34
C GLN A 182 -14.72 -5.30 9.83
N TYR A 183 -13.55 -5.00 10.40
CA TYR A 183 -12.70 -3.89 9.93
C TYR A 183 -12.22 -4.11 8.48
N LEU A 184 -11.78 -5.31 8.14
CA LEU A 184 -11.33 -5.64 6.78
C LEU A 184 -12.48 -5.62 5.76
N ALA A 185 -13.70 -5.98 6.17
CA ALA A 185 -14.90 -5.88 5.33
C ALA A 185 -15.23 -4.41 5.03
N LYS A 186 -15.21 -3.54 6.04
CA LYS A 186 -15.37 -2.08 5.85
C LYS A 186 -14.28 -1.53 4.93
N HIS A 187 -13.02 -1.84 5.20
CA HIS A 187 -11.89 -1.41 4.37
C HIS A 187 -12.01 -1.91 2.91
N LEU A 188 -12.49 -3.13 2.70
CA LEU A 188 -12.77 -3.66 1.35
C LEU A 188 -13.92 -2.89 0.67
N GLY A 189 -14.97 -2.57 1.40
CA GLY A 189 -16.07 -1.72 0.93
C GLY A 189 -15.57 -0.34 0.48
N ASP A 190 -14.72 0.29 1.29
CA ASP A 190 -14.11 1.59 0.96
C ASP A 190 -13.24 1.52 -0.30
N LYS A 191 -12.41 0.47 -0.45
CA LYS A 191 -11.60 0.28 -1.66
C LYS A 191 -12.44 -0.02 -2.89
N THR A 192 -13.53 -0.77 -2.74
CA THR A 192 -14.47 -1.06 -3.84
C THR A 192 -15.16 0.23 -4.30
N LYS A 193 -15.58 1.07 -3.35
CA LYS A 193 -16.14 2.39 -3.64
C LYS A 193 -15.12 3.29 -4.35
N ASN A 194 -13.86 3.26 -3.93
CA ASN A 194 -12.80 4.05 -4.57
C ASN A 194 -12.61 3.67 -6.05
N VAL A 195 -12.58 2.38 -6.39
CA VAL A 195 -12.50 1.92 -7.79
C VAL A 195 -13.67 2.47 -8.61
N ARG A 196 -14.89 2.44 -8.06
CA ARG A 196 -16.08 2.98 -8.74
C ARG A 196 -15.96 4.48 -9.02
N VAL A 197 -15.45 5.25 -8.05
CA VAL A 197 -15.23 6.71 -8.20
C VAL A 197 -14.15 7.01 -9.24
N LYS A 198 -13.05 6.25 -9.25
CA LYS A 198 -12.00 6.43 -10.25
C LYS A 198 -12.44 6.00 -11.64
N TYR A 199 -13.25 4.95 -11.73
CA TYR A 199 -13.85 4.51 -13.00
C TYR A 199 -14.81 5.55 -13.57
N SER A 200 -15.71 6.12 -12.76
CA SER A 200 -16.60 7.18 -13.24
C SER A 200 -15.83 8.43 -13.68
N THR A 201 -14.69 8.72 -13.05
CA THR A 201 -13.79 9.80 -13.48
C THR A 201 -13.14 9.49 -14.82
N TYR A 202 -12.61 8.29 -15.01
CA TYR A 202 -12.07 7.86 -16.30
C TYR A 202 -13.13 7.91 -17.41
N LEU A 203 -14.32 7.36 -17.15
CA LEU A 203 -15.45 7.37 -18.08
C LEU A 203 -15.82 8.78 -18.53
N ARG A 204 -16.01 9.73 -17.60
CA ARG A 204 -16.30 11.13 -17.95
C ARG A 204 -15.21 11.78 -18.80
N LYS A 205 -13.95 11.43 -18.57
CA LYS A 205 -12.84 11.96 -19.36
C LYS A 205 -12.83 11.36 -20.76
N VAL A 206 -13.17 10.08 -20.92
CA VAL A 206 -13.32 9.44 -22.24
C VAL A 206 -14.50 10.02 -23.00
N GLU A 207 -15.66 10.16 -22.34
CA GLU A 207 -16.85 10.78 -22.96
C GLU A 207 -16.57 12.24 -23.38
N LYS A 208 -15.92 13.02 -22.51
CA LYS A 208 -15.50 14.39 -22.85
C LYS A 208 -14.53 14.41 -24.02
N TYR A 209 -13.56 13.50 -24.05
CA TYR A 209 -12.61 13.40 -25.17
C TYR A 209 -13.29 13.05 -26.49
N ALA A 210 -14.28 12.15 -26.47
CA ALA A 210 -15.05 11.79 -27.65
C ALA A 210 -15.90 12.95 -28.18
N LEU A 211 -16.43 13.80 -27.29
CA LEU A 211 -17.16 15.02 -27.65
C LEU A 211 -16.23 16.11 -28.21
N ASP A 212 -15.09 16.33 -27.57
CA ASP A 212 -14.14 17.38 -27.94
C ASP A 212 -13.34 17.00 -29.22
N PHE A 213 -13.11 15.70 -29.46
CA PHE A 213 -12.30 15.17 -30.58
C PHE A 213 -12.98 13.94 -31.23
N PRO A 214 -14.09 14.13 -31.97
CA PRO A 214 -14.84 13.02 -32.57
C PRO A 214 -14.04 12.25 -33.63
N ASP A 215 -13.16 12.94 -34.36
CA ASP A 215 -12.35 12.36 -35.45
C ASP A 215 -11.06 11.68 -34.95
N ALA A 216 -10.76 11.75 -33.65
CA ALA A 216 -9.57 11.15 -33.06
C ALA A 216 -9.77 9.66 -32.71
N VAL A 217 -8.66 8.91 -32.58
CA VAL A 217 -8.70 7.53 -32.10
C VAL A 217 -9.20 7.51 -30.66
N GLN A 218 -10.31 6.81 -30.44
CA GLN A 218 -10.99 6.80 -29.15
C GLN A 218 -10.28 5.89 -28.14
N PRO A 219 -10.06 6.35 -26.89
CA PRO A 219 -9.50 5.50 -25.84
C PRO A 219 -10.41 4.31 -25.52
N ALA A 220 -9.82 3.17 -25.16
CA ALA A 220 -10.59 2.01 -24.69
C ALA A 220 -11.45 2.34 -23.46
N LEU A 221 -12.71 1.92 -23.47
CA LEU A 221 -13.67 2.09 -22.40
C LEU A 221 -14.30 0.73 -22.01
N PRO A 222 -13.59 -0.14 -21.28
CA PRO A 222 -14.13 -1.39 -20.77
C PRO A 222 -15.25 -1.13 -19.76
N GLU A 223 -16.20 -2.06 -19.59
CA GLU A 223 -17.24 -1.90 -18.57
C GLU A 223 -16.65 -2.00 -17.15
N LEU A 224 -17.36 -1.44 -16.16
CA LEU A 224 -16.93 -1.51 -14.75
C LEU A 224 -16.76 -2.96 -14.29
N GLY A 225 -17.62 -3.88 -14.75
CA GLY A 225 -17.53 -5.31 -14.46
C GLY A 225 -16.20 -5.89 -14.97
N ASP A 226 -15.82 -5.55 -16.19
CA ASP A 226 -14.57 -5.98 -16.81
C ASP A 226 -13.36 -5.43 -16.06
N VAL A 227 -13.34 -4.13 -15.75
CA VAL A 227 -12.26 -3.50 -14.95
C VAL A 227 -12.13 -4.15 -13.57
N MET A 228 -13.24 -4.56 -12.96
CA MET A 228 -13.25 -5.26 -11.67
C MET A 228 -12.68 -6.68 -11.76
N ALA A 229 -12.83 -7.36 -12.89
CA ALA A 229 -12.31 -8.70 -13.17
C ALA A 229 -10.88 -8.69 -13.74
N MET A 230 -10.48 -7.59 -14.37
CA MET A 230 -9.21 -7.40 -15.05
C MET A 230 -8.01 -7.66 -14.12
N THR A 231 -7.02 -8.35 -14.68
CA THR A 231 -5.73 -8.62 -14.05
C THR A 231 -4.84 -7.38 -14.12
N MET A 232 -3.79 -7.30 -13.29
CA MET A 232 -2.89 -6.13 -13.30
C MET A 232 -1.99 -6.08 -14.54
N ASP A 233 -1.82 -7.22 -15.20
CA ASP A 233 -0.98 -7.37 -16.40
C ASP A 233 -1.75 -7.11 -17.70
N ASP A 234 -3.02 -6.69 -17.60
CA ASP A 234 -3.86 -6.41 -18.76
C ASP A 234 -3.30 -5.25 -19.62
N PRO A 235 -3.27 -5.39 -20.95
CA PRO A 235 -2.81 -4.34 -21.86
C PRO A 235 -3.50 -2.99 -21.68
N PHE A 236 -4.73 -2.95 -21.16
CA PHE A 236 -5.46 -1.73 -20.83
C PHE A 236 -4.65 -0.79 -19.92
N TRP A 237 -3.95 -1.34 -18.92
CA TRP A 237 -3.17 -0.57 -17.94
C TRP A 237 -1.89 0.03 -18.53
N SER A 238 -1.42 -0.53 -19.65
CA SER A 238 -0.23 -0.05 -20.33
C SER A 238 -0.52 1.31 -20.97
N ARG A 239 0.21 2.33 -20.52
CA ARG A 239 0.23 3.64 -21.19
C ARG A 239 0.83 3.41 -22.56
N GLY A 240 0.08 3.68 -23.62
CA GLY A 240 0.62 3.64 -24.97
C GLY A 240 1.92 4.45 -25.04
N LYS A 241 3.04 3.75 -25.26
CA LYS A 241 4.19 4.27 -26.00
C LYS A 241 5.00 3.13 -26.59
N VAL A 242 5.04 3.20 -27.93
CA VAL A 242 5.74 2.34 -28.91
C VAL A 242 5.08 0.96 -29.00
N GLU A 243 4.29 0.76 -30.06
CA GLU A 243 4.13 -0.59 -30.59
C GLU A 243 5.52 -1.20 -30.67
N PRO A 244 5.75 -2.39 -30.09
CA PRO A 244 7.05 -3.03 -30.18
C PRO A 244 7.44 -3.09 -31.65
N ALA A 245 8.69 -2.71 -31.97
CA ALA A 245 9.21 -2.90 -33.31
C ALA A 245 8.88 -4.35 -33.71
N VAL A 246 8.05 -4.56 -34.71
CA VAL A 246 7.50 -5.90 -34.97
C VAL A 246 8.65 -6.79 -35.43
N GLY A 247 8.92 -7.86 -34.67
CA GLY A 247 9.98 -8.81 -34.99
C GLY A 247 10.55 -9.54 -33.77
N VAL A 248 11.15 -10.69 -34.03
CA VAL A 248 11.71 -11.61 -33.02
C VAL A 248 12.75 -10.90 -32.11
N GLU A 249 13.54 -9.99 -32.66
CA GLU A 249 14.59 -9.26 -31.92
C GLU A 249 14.02 -8.27 -30.88
N ALA A 250 12.87 -7.65 -31.16
CA ALA A 250 12.24 -6.73 -30.23
C ALA A 250 11.55 -7.48 -29.09
N ASP A 251 10.98 -8.66 -29.37
CA ASP A 251 10.41 -9.53 -28.34
C ASP A 251 11.48 -10.06 -27.39
N ILE A 252 12.63 -10.49 -27.92
CA ILE A 252 13.80 -10.88 -27.11
C ILE A 252 14.31 -9.71 -26.28
N THR A 253 14.37 -8.50 -26.88
CA THR A 253 14.82 -7.30 -26.18
C THR A 253 13.86 -6.92 -25.04
N ARG A 254 12.55 -6.97 -25.28
CA ARG A 254 11.52 -6.71 -24.26
C ARG A 254 11.57 -7.73 -23.13
N LEU A 255 11.56 -9.02 -23.48
CA LEU A 255 11.62 -10.12 -22.52
C LEU A 255 12.90 -10.03 -21.67
N GLY A 256 14.03 -9.71 -22.30
CA GLY A 256 15.30 -9.51 -21.62
C GLY A 256 15.30 -8.29 -20.69
N ILE A 257 14.71 -7.15 -21.09
CA ILE A 257 14.54 -5.98 -20.21
C ILE A 257 13.64 -6.30 -19.02
N GLU A 258 12.50 -6.95 -19.24
CA GLU A 258 11.56 -7.33 -18.17
C GLU A 258 12.22 -8.24 -17.13
N ASN A 259 12.93 -9.28 -17.58
CA ASN A 259 13.62 -10.20 -16.69
C ASN A 259 14.84 -9.54 -16.03
N PHE A 260 15.56 -8.66 -16.71
CA PHE A 260 16.62 -7.85 -16.10
C PHE A 260 16.08 -6.99 -14.94
N LEU A 261 14.95 -6.31 -15.13
CA LEU A 261 14.30 -5.50 -14.10
C LEU A 261 13.74 -6.37 -12.96
N SER A 262 13.15 -7.52 -13.29
CA SER A 262 12.67 -8.49 -12.32
C SER A 262 13.82 -9.00 -11.44
N ARG A 263 14.95 -9.39 -12.03
CA ARG A 263 16.16 -9.81 -11.31
C ARG A 263 16.70 -8.71 -10.39
N ARG A 264 16.83 -7.49 -10.90
CA ARG A 264 17.32 -6.33 -10.14
C ARG A 264 16.40 -6.01 -8.96
N SER A 265 15.10 -5.95 -9.19
CA SER A 265 14.10 -5.62 -8.16
C SER A 265 13.98 -6.71 -7.10
N ALA A 266 13.99 -7.99 -7.49
CA ALA A 266 14.01 -9.12 -6.57
C ALA A 266 15.29 -9.12 -5.70
N GLY A 267 16.46 -8.85 -6.30
CA GLY A 267 17.70 -8.69 -5.57
C GLY A 267 17.65 -7.56 -4.53
N GLU A 268 17.10 -6.40 -4.90
CA GLU A 268 16.95 -5.29 -3.95
C GLU A 268 15.92 -5.56 -2.85
N GLU A 269 14.84 -6.28 -3.16
CA GLU A 269 13.88 -6.74 -2.16
C GLU A 269 14.53 -7.69 -1.14
N LEU A 270 15.40 -8.60 -1.58
CA LEU A 270 16.17 -9.48 -0.70
C LEU A 270 17.14 -8.69 0.19
N ARG A 271 17.81 -7.66 -0.35
CA ARG A 271 18.64 -6.74 0.46
C ARG A 271 17.81 -5.98 1.48
N ARG A 272 16.63 -5.49 1.09
CA ARG A 272 15.71 -4.79 1.98
C ARG A 272 15.24 -5.69 3.12
N ILE A 273 14.80 -6.92 2.80
CA ILE A 273 14.42 -7.92 3.80
C ILE A 273 15.58 -8.21 4.75
N GLY A 274 16.80 -8.36 4.22
CA GLY A 274 17.99 -8.56 5.04
C GLY A 274 18.28 -7.38 5.99
N ARG A 275 18.10 -6.14 5.53
CA ARG A 275 18.25 -4.94 6.39
C ARG A 275 17.15 -4.87 7.46
N GLU A 276 15.90 -5.12 7.09
CA GLU A 276 14.76 -5.13 8.03
C GLU A 276 14.94 -6.21 9.12
N ALA A 277 15.38 -7.41 8.75
CA ALA A 277 15.68 -8.50 9.69
C ALA A 277 16.76 -8.12 10.71
N ARG A 278 17.85 -7.49 10.26
CA ARG A 278 18.93 -7.00 11.13
C ARG A 278 18.46 -5.88 12.05
N GLN A 279 17.67 -4.94 11.53
CA GLN A 279 17.09 -3.86 12.34
C GLN A 279 16.15 -4.37 13.42
N MET A 280 15.28 -5.34 13.11
CA MET A 280 14.38 -5.96 14.09
C MET A 280 15.16 -6.71 15.19
N THR A 281 16.24 -7.38 14.80
CA THR A 281 17.12 -8.11 15.73
C THR A 281 17.87 -7.13 16.64
N ALA A 282 18.46 -6.06 16.09
CA ALA A 282 19.14 -5.02 16.85
C ALA A 282 18.19 -4.28 17.80
N TRP A 283 16.98 -3.97 17.32
CA TRP A 283 15.94 -3.38 18.14
C TRP A 283 15.57 -4.30 19.30
N SER A 284 15.46 -5.61 19.08
CA SER A 284 15.16 -6.59 20.13
C SER A 284 16.23 -6.60 21.21
N ASN A 285 17.51 -6.59 20.84
CA ASN A 285 18.64 -6.54 21.78
C ASN A 285 18.59 -5.26 22.63
N MET A 286 18.38 -4.11 21.98
CA MET A 286 18.25 -2.83 22.67
C MET A 286 17.02 -2.78 23.59
N TYR A 287 15.87 -3.28 23.11
CA TYR A 287 14.63 -3.27 23.87
C TYR A 287 14.71 -4.20 25.08
N TRP A 288 15.33 -5.37 24.94
CA TRP A 288 15.64 -6.29 26.04
C TRP A 288 16.44 -5.62 27.15
N ALA A 289 17.50 -4.87 26.81
CA ALA A 289 18.26 -4.11 27.80
C ALA A 289 17.38 -3.13 28.61
N ARG A 290 16.38 -2.51 27.96
CA ARG A 290 15.41 -1.63 28.63
C ARG A 290 14.44 -2.40 29.52
N VAL A 291 13.96 -3.56 29.09
CA VAL A 291 13.07 -4.42 29.89
C VAL A 291 13.78 -4.91 31.15
N VAL A 292 15.04 -5.37 31.03
CA VAL A 292 15.86 -5.78 32.19
C VAL A 292 16.13 -4.59 33.13
N ALA A 293 16.41 -3.41 32.59
CA ALA A 293 16.58 -2.20 33.40
C ALA A 293 15.30 -1.80 34.16
N LEU A 294 14.12 -1.96 33.54
CA LEU A 294 12.84 -1.76 34.23
C LEU A 294 12.65 -2.78 35.37
N GLY A 295 13.04 -4.04 35.16
CA GLY A 295 13.03 -5.07 36.20
C GLY A 295 13.89 -4.69 37.41
N ARG A 296 15.08 -4.12 37.19
CA ARG A 296 15.94 -3.60 38.29
C ARG A 296 15.26 -2.47 39.06
N LYS A 297 14.67 -1.49 38.37
CA LYS A 297 13.92 -0.38 39.00
C LYS A 297 12.73 -0.86 39.83
N VAL A 298 12.05 -1.94 39.40
CA VAL A 298 10.97 -2.57 40.19
C VAL A 298 11.49 -3.15 41.51
N ASN A 299 12.71 -3.68 41.53
CA ASN A 299 13.32 -4.23 42.73
C ASN A 299 13.79 -3.15 43.72
N GLU A 300 14.22 -2.00 43.20
CA GLU A 300 14.67 -0.84 43.99
C GLU A 300 13.52 0.03 44.54
N ALA A 301 12.36 0.01 43.87
CA ALA A 301 11.20 0.82 44.28
C ALA A 301 10.50 0.29 45.54
N VAL A 302 9.93 1.20 46.34
CA VAL A 302 9.21 0.90 47.59
C VAL A 302 7.76 1.40 47.52
N GLY A 303 6.86 0.77 48.26
CA GLY A 303 5.47 1.22 48.44
C GLY A 303 4.62 1.15 47.16
N VAL A 304 3.72 2.13 46.99
CA VAL A 304 2.72 2.17 45.90
C VAL A 304 3.39 2.27 44.50
N VAL A 305 4.53 2.94 44.40
CA VAL A 305 5.30 3.08 43.16
C VAL A 305 5.80 1.72 42.68
N ARG A 306 6.24 0.85 43.61
CA ARG A 306 6.66 -0.52 43.30
C ARG A 306 5.53 -1.33 42.65
N ASN A 307 4.31 -1.23 43.17
CA ASN A 307 3.17 -1.99 42.66
C ASN A 307 2.81 -1.57 41.22
N ARG A 308 2.82 -0.26 40.93
CA ARG A 308 2.58 0.28 39.59
C ARG A 308 3.67 -0.16 38.61
N LEU A 309 4.94 -0.01 38.98
CA LEU A 309 6.06 -0.43 38.14
C LEU A 309 6.06 -1.94 37.89
N LYS A 310 5.71 -2.76 38.90
CA LYS A 310 5.61 -4.21 38.76
C LYS A 310 4.51 -4.63 37.78
N SER A 311 3.36 -3.95 37.80
CA SER A 311 2.28 -4.17 36.82
C SER A 311 2.75 -3.85 35.40
N LEU A 312 3.34 -2.66 35.19
CA LEU A 312 3.89 -2.25 33.90
C LEU A 312 4.97 -3.22 33.40
N TYR A 313 5.90 -3.61 34.28
CA TYR A 313 6.94 -4.59 33.96
C TYR A 313 6.34 -5.92 33.53
N ASN A 314 5.33 -6.44 34.21
CA ASN A 314 4.69 -7.70 33.84
C ASN A 314 3.99 -7.63 32.48
N ILE A 315 3.32 -6.53 32.17
CA ILE A 315 2.65 -6.31 30.87
C ILE A 315 3.70 -6.27 29.75
N VAL A 316 4.70 -5.41 29.90
CA VAL A 316 5.78 -5.24 28.92
C VAL A 316 6.55 -6.55 28.73
N LYS A 317 6.90 -7.23 29.83
CA LYS A 317 7.58 -8.52 29.80
C LYS A 317 6.77 -9.56 29.03
N ARG A 318 5.47 -9.69 29.31
CA ARG A 318 4.61 -10.68 28.64
C ARG A 318 4.50 -10.40 27.14
N GLN A 319 4.33 -9.14 26.75
CA GLN A 319 4.30 -8.73 25.34
C GLN A 319 5.64 -9.01 24.63
N ALA A 320 6.75 -8.62 25.26
CA ALA A 320 8.09 -8.83 24.72
C ALA A 320 8.44 -10.32 24.57
N CYS A 321 8.11 -11.15 25.57
CA CYS A 321 8.34 -12.59 25.50
C CYS A 321 7.56 -13.24 24.35
N LYS A 322 6.28 -12.88 24.18
CA LYS A 322 5.48 -13.42 23.07
C LYS A 322 6.11 -13.06 21.71
N LEU A 323 6.48 -11.80 21.54
CA LEU A 323 7.10 -11.29 20.31
C LEU A 323 8.45 -11.98 20.01
N TRP A 324 9.34 -12.06 21.01
CA TRP A 324 10.66 -12.65 20.81
C TRP A 324 10.65 -14.16 20.61
N LYS A 325 9.63 -14.87 21.12
CA LYS A 325 9.44 -16.28 20.78
C LYS A 325 9.04 -16.50 19.33
N GLU A 326 8.15 -15.66 18.81
CA GLU A 326 7.78 -15.69 17.39
C GLU A 326 9.01 -15.36 16.52
N TRP A 327 9.77 -14.33 16.90
CA TRP A 327 10.92 -13.86 16.14
C TRP A 327 12.16 -14.76 16.27
N GLY A 328 12.31 -15.47 17.39
CA GLY A 328 13.45 -16.34 17.68
C GLY A 328 13.61 -17.50 16.69
N ARG A 329 12.50 -17.93 16.07
CA ARG A 329 12.53 -18.95 15.02
C ARG A 329 13.01 -18.38 13.68
N ASP A 330 12.47 -17.22 13.31
CA ASP A 330 12.52 -16.76 11.93
C ASP A 330 13.63 -15.71 11.66
N LEU A 331 13.92 -14.79 12.60
CA LEU A 331 14.92 -13.73 12.36
C LEU A 331 16.35 -14.25 12.17
N PRO A 332 16.86 -15.23 12.95
CA PRO A 332 18.19 -15.77 12.73
C PRO A 332 18.32 -16.44 11.35
N GLN A 333 17.27 -17.17 10.94
CA GLN A 333 17.17 -17.79 9.62
C GLN A 333 17.17 -16.72 8.52
N GLN A 334 16.45 -15.63 8.70
CA GLN A 334 16.39 -14.51 7.75
C GLN A 334 17.73 -13.80 7.57
N ILE A 335 18.46 -13.56 8.65
CA ILE A 335 19.80 -12.99 8.57
C ILE A 335 20.75 -13.97 7.87
N GLN A 336 20.66 -15.27 8.14
CA GLN A 336 21.48 -16.29 7.48
C GLN A 336 21.23 -16.36 5.97
N GLU A 337 19.96 -16.47 5.57
CA GLU A 337 19.59 -16.64 4.17
C GLU A 337 19.79 -15.37 3.33
N THR A 338 19.80 -14.19 3.95
CA THR A 338 20.07 -12.92 3.25
C THR A 338 21.52 -12.46 3.32
N ALA A 339 22.40 -13.22 3.99
CA ALA A 339 23.79 -12.83 4.21
C ALA A 339 24.57 -12.58 2.90
N THR A 340 24.32 -13.37 1.87
CA THR A 340 24.99 -13.25 0.57
C THR A 340 24.61 -12.00 -0.22
N TYR A 341 23.53 -11.31 0.15
CA TYR A 341 23.03 -10.13 -0.56
C TYR A 341 23.51 -8.82 0.05
N ILE A 342 24.10 -8.84 1.25
CA ILE A 342 24.56 -7.65 1.98
C ILE A 342 26.06 -7.78 2.25
N GLU A 343 26.85 -6.94 1.60
CA GLU A 343 28.32 -6.97 1.71
C GLU A 343 28.81 -6.45 3.07
N GLY A 344 29.87 -7.09 3.61
CA GLY A 344 30.64 -6.58 4.74
C GLY A 344 29.97 -6.65 6.12
N GLN A 345 28.92 -7.45 6.30
CA GLN A 345 28.14 -7.53 7.56
C GLN A 345 28.36 -8.83 8.36
N THR A 346 29.24 -9.73 7.93
CA THR A 346 29.32 -11.10 8.47
C THR A 346 29.68 -11.15 9.96
N ASP A 347 30.66 -10.36 10.42
CA ASP A 347 31.06 -10.32 11.84
C ASP A 347 30.01 -9.62 12.72
N GLN A 348 29.34 -8.60 12.15
CA GLN A 348 28.24 -7.90 12.81
C GLN A 348 27.02 -8.80 12.95
N ASP A 349 26.73 -9.65 11.96
CA ASP A 349 25.64 -10.61 11.98
C ASP A 349 25.83 -11.71 13.01
N VAL A 350 27.07 -12.20 13.19
CA VAL A 350 27.41 -13.17 14.23
C VAL A 350 27.13 -12.57 15.60
N THR A 351 27.69 -11.39 15.87
CA THR A 351 27.46 -10.67 17.13
C THR A 351 25.96 -10.44 17.36
N LEU A 352 25.26 -9.92 16.35
CA LEU A 352 23.84 -9.60 16.43
C LEU A 352 22.97 -10.83 16.76
N LYS A 353 23.29 -11.97 16.14
CA LYS A 353 22.62 -13.26 16.41
C LYS A 353 22.92 -13.79 17.80
N GLU A 354 24.17 -13.74 18.25
CA GLU A 354 24.57 -14.19 19.59
C GLU A 354 23.84 -13.39 20.67
N GLU A 355 23.81 -12.06 20.52
CA GLU A 355 23.10 -11.18 21.43
C GLU A 355 21.60 -11.50 21.47
N PHE A 356 20.99 -11.72 20.31
CA PHE A 356 19.58 -12.09 20.20
C PHE A 356 19.29 -13.50 20.75
N GLY A 357 20.26 -14.40 20.68
CA GLY A 357 20.24 -15.69 21.36
C GLY A 357 20.04 -15.53 22.87
N ARG A 358 20.66 -14.52 23.49
CA ARG A 358 20.44 -14.21 24.92
C ARG A 358 19.03 -13.70 25.19
N VAL A 359 18.49 -12.85 24.30
CA VAL A 359 17.12 -12.32 24.40
C VAL A 359 16.09 -13.44 24.33
N THR A 360 16.24 -14.34 23.36
CA THR A 360 15.32 -15.47 23.16
C THR A 360 15.41 -16.50 24.28
N ALA A 361 16.62 -16.82 24.77
CA ALA A 361 16.80 -17.69 25.93
C ALA A 361 16.16 -17.10 27.20
N TRP A 362 16.31 -15.79 27.44
CA TRP A 362 15.64 -15.10 28.53
C TRP A 362 14.12 -15.14 28.38
N ALA A 363 13.60 -14.89 27.17
CA ALA A 363 12.16 -14.94 26.88
C ALA A 363 11.58 -16.34 27.14
N ASP A 364 12.30 -17.41 26.78
CA ASP A 364 11.88 -18.78 27.03
C ASP A 364 11.86 -19.13 28.53
N GLN A 365 12.87 -18.69 29.30
CA GLN A 365 12.90 -18.88 30.75
C GLN A 365 11.74 -18.15 31.43
N GLU A 366 11.52 -16.88 31.09
CA GLU A 366 10.43 -16.07 31.63
C GLU A 366 9.05 -16.60 31.22
N TRP A 367 8.91 -17.07 29.99
CA TRP A 367 7.66 -17.67 29.51
C TRP A 367 7.33 -18.96 30.27
N LYS A 368 8.33 -19.82 30.53
CA LYS A 368 8.15 -21.02 31.37
C LYS A 368 7.73 -20.65 32.80
N ALA A 369 8.34 -19.61 33.39
CA ALA A 369 7.97 -19.12 34.71
C ALA A 369 6.57 -18.47 34.76
N LEU A 370 6.10 -17.88 33.65
CA LEU A 370 4.75 -17.33 33.51
C LEU A 370 3.69 -18.42 33.29
N ALA A 371 4.02 -19.48 32.55
CA ALA A 371 3.13 -20.61 32.30
C ALA A 371 2.91 -21.50 33.53
N GLY A 372 3.83 -21.48 34.50
CA GLY A 372 3.73 -22.23 35.77
C GLY A 372 2.91 -21.56 36.88
N LYS A 373 2.20 -20.45 36.63
CA LYS A 373 1.33 -19.79 37.60
C LYS A 373 -0.14 -19.96 37.21
N PRO A 374 -1.06 -20.26 38.16
CA PRO A 374 -2.47 -20.38 37.84
C PRO A 374 -2.96 -19.06 37.24
N ILE A 375 -3.63 -19.17 36.11
CA ILE A 375 -4.29 -18.08 35.41
C ILE A 375 -5.40 -17.61 36.36
N ILE A 376 -5.28 -16.38 36.90
CA ILE A 376 -6.44 -15.69 37.45
C ILE A 376 -7.32 -15.39 36.24
N GLN A 377 -8.26 -16.29 35.95
CA GLN A 377 -9.35 -16.03 35.01
C GLN A 377 -10.18 -14.90 35.64
N ALA A 378 -10.46 -13.86 34.85
CA ALA A 378 -11.64 -13.05 35.11
C ALA A 378 -12.84 -14.00 34.97
N GLU A 379 -13.78 -13.95 35.91
CA GLU A 379 -15.03 -14.72 35.87
C GLU A 379 -15.67 -14.62 34.49
N GLU A 380 -16.17 -15.75 33.99
CA GLU A 380 -16.92 -15.79 32.75
C GLU A 380 -18.19 -14.92 32.87
N PRO A 381 -18.64 -14.30 31.77
CA PRO A 381 -19.87 -13.52 31.70
C PRO A 381 -21.04 -14.26 32.35
N ASP A 382 -21.64 -13.59 33.35
CA ASP A 382 -22.90 -13.97 33.99
C ASP A 382 -24.01 -14.18 32.92
N ASP A 383 -24.95 -15.10 33.16
CA ASP A 383 -26.15 -15.35 32.35
C ASP A 383 -26.91 -14.07 31.94
N TYR A 384 -26.78 -12.97 32.71
CA TYR A 384 -27.28 -11.64 32.36
C TYR A 384 -26.58 -11.00 31.14
N GLU A 385 -25.27 -11.19 30.95
CA GLU A 385 -24.53 -10.67 29.79
C GLU A 385 -24.83 -11.50 28.52
N GLN A 386 -25.05 -12.81 28.65
CA GLN A 386 -25.45 -13.66 27.52
C GLN A 386 -26.87 -13.34 27.03
N ALA A 387 -27.78 -12.99 27.95
CA ALA A 387 -29.13 -12.54 27.60
C ALA A 387 -29.14 -11.17 26.91
N GLU A 388 -28.20 -10.28 27.27
CA GLU A 388 -28.03 -8.98 26.63
C GLU A 388 -27.43 -9.11 25.22
N ASP A 389 -26.45 -9.99 25.04
CA ASP A 389 -25.85 -10.30 23.74
C ASP A 389 -26.85 -10.97 22.78
N LEU A 390 -27.68 -11.91 23.26
CA LEU A 390 -28.78 -12.49 22.49
C LEU A 390 -29.88 -11.47 22.14
N HIS A 391 -30.09 -10.46 22.99
CA HIS A 391 -30.99 -9.36 22.69
C HIS A 391 -30.41 -8.45 21.60
N TYR A 392 -29.10 -8.20 21.61
CA TYR A 392 -28.39 -7.44 20.59
C TYR A 392 -28.31 -8.17 19.24
N GLU A 393 -28.10 -9.49 19.24
CA GLU A 393 -28.08 -10.30 18.01
C GLU A 393 -29.46 -10.38 17.33
N ASN A 394 -30.56 -10.36 18.10
CA ASN A 394 -31.92 -10.32 17.56
C ASN A 394 -32.36 -8.93 17.08
N LEU A 395 -31.59 -7.88 17.39
CA LEU A 395 -31.90 -6.51 16.96
C LEU A 395 -31.35 -6.18 15.57
N TYR A 396 -30.37 -6.92 15.04
CA TYR A 396 -29.63 -6.57 13.83
C TYR A 396 -29.49 -7.74 12.84
N ASP A 397 -29.73 -7.49 11.56
CA ASP A 397 -29.56 -8.52 10.51
C ASP A 397 -28.07 -8.78 10.15
N MET A 398 -27.81 -9.78 9.30
CA MET A 398 -26.48 -10.20 8.84
C MET A 398 -25.66 -9.13 8.08
N ASN A 399 -26.25 -7.96 7.80
CA ASN A 399 -25.62 -6.80 7.20
C ASN A 399 -25.42 -5.64 8.20
N GLY A 400 -25.83 -5.80 9.46
CA GLY A 400 -25.64 -4.84 10.54
C GLY A 400 -26.64 -3.68 10.55
N GLU A 401 -27.80 -3.84 9.92
CA GLU A 401 -28.94 -2.92 10.04
C GLU A 401 -29.94 -3.44 11.09
N MET A 402 -30.60 -2.55 11.84
CA MET A 402 -31.63 -2.99 12.79
C MET A 402 -32.79 -3.65 12.04
N LEU A 403 -33.27 -4.81 12.53
CA LEU A 403 -34.45 -5.51 11.98
C LEU A 403 -35.74 -4.72 12.12
#